data_AF-A0A947G2A8-F1
#
_entry.id   AF-A0A947G2A8-F1
#
_cell.length_a   1.000
_cell.length_b   1.000
_cell.length_c   1.000
_cell.angle_alpha   90.00
_cell.angle_beta   90.00
_cell.angle_gamma   90.00
#
_symmetry.space_group_name_H-M   'P 1'
#
loop_
_entity.id
_entity.type
_entity.pdbx_description
1 polymer ?
#
loop_
_entity_poly.entity_id
_entity_poly.type
_entity_poly.pdbx_seq_one_letter_code
_entity_poly.pdbx_strand_id
1 'polypeptide(L)'
;GTDVVYAEESHEGNVLESVRELDGTDEYKLITANRDNPRGLAPVELYRVDLDPDERENLAKSSPDRVRMATKALLEQRALAHEDAVVADSVELDEDVAAHLEAIGYIER
;
A
#
# COMPACT_ATOMS: atom_id res chain seq x y z
N GLY A 1 -19.09 -1.49 -7.61
CA GLY A 1 -18.77 -2.41 -6.51
C GLY A 1 -17.30 -2.27 -6.26
N THR A 2 -16.88 -2.32 -5.01
CA THR A 2 -15.47 -2.20 -4.63
C THR A 2 -14.93 -3.60 -4.40
N ASP A 3 -13.80 -3.93 -5.02
CA ASP A 3 -13.08 -5.19 -4.82
C ASP A 3 -11.67 -4.86 -4.34
N VAL A 4 -11.17 -5.60 -3.34
CA VAL A 4 -9.86 -5.36 -2.75
C VAL A 4 -9.13 -6.69 -2.63
N VAL A 5 -7.92 -6.75 -3.18
CA VAL A 5 -7.03 -7.91 -3.08
C VAL A 5 -5.77 -7.50 -2.35
N TYR A 6 -5.47 -8.20 -1.26
CA TYR A 6 -4.27 -8.02 -0.45
C TYR A 6 -3.30 -9.18 -0.63
N ALA A 7 -2.00 -8.87 -0.62
CA ALA A 7 -0.93 -9.87 -0.60
C ALA A 7 0.24 -9.39 0.24
N GLU A 8 0.88 -10.32 0.95
CA GLU A 8 2.09 -10.10 1.74
C GLU A 8 3.18 -11.11 1.33
N GLU A 9 4.43 -10.68 1.35
CA GLU A 9 5.60 -11.54 1.17
C GLU A 9 6.66 -11.13 2.20
N SER A 10 7.09 -12.11 3.01
CA SER A 10 8.17 -11.95 3.97
C SER A 10 9.10 -13.17 3.87
N HIS A 11 10.15 -13.03 3.05
CA HIS A 11 11.07 -14.14 2.77
C HIS A 11 12.50 -13.65 2.58
N GLU A 12 13.48 -14.23 3.30
CA GLU A 12 14.91 -13.95 3.11
C GLU A 12 15.30 -12.45 3.08
N GLY A 13 14.68 -11.63 3.94
CA GLY A 13 14.96 -10.18 4.01
C GLY A 13 14.23 -9.33 2.96
N ASN A 14 13.45 -9.96 2.08
CA ASN A 14 12.48 -9.31 1.21
C ASN A 14 11.14 -9.22 1.96
N VAL A 15 10.74 -8.01 2.32
CA VAL A 15 9.45 -7.74 2.95
C VAL A 15 8.69 -6.75 2.06
N LEU A 16 7.56 -7.19 1.53
CA LEU A 16 6.65 -6.34 0.77
C LEU A 16 5.20 -6.71 1.03
N GLU A 17 4.34 -5.71 0.95
CA GLU A 17 2.89 -5.83 1.03
C GLU A 17 2.31 -5.13 -0.21
N SER A 18 1.15 -5.59 -0.68
CA SER A 18 0.45 -4.93 -1.76
C SER A 18 -1.05 -5.00 -1.58
N VAL A 19 -1.72 -3.96 -2.05
CA VAL A 19 -3.17 -3.93 -2.18
C VAL A 19 -3.54 -3.51 -3.60
N ARG A 20 -4.51 -4.21 -4.19
CA ARG A 20 -5.16 -3.83 -5.45
C ARG A 20 -6.61 -3.50 -5.14
N GLU A 21 -6.99 -2.27 -5.40
CA GLU A 21 -8.33 -1.74 -5.15
C GLU A 21 -8.98 -1.39 -6.48
N LEU A 22 -10.13 -2.00 -6.75
CA LEU A 22 -11.03 -1.61 -7.82
C LEU A 22 -12.16 -0.75 -7.24
N ASP A 23 -12.25 0.50 -7.66
CA ASP A 23 -13.36 1.39 -7.34
C ASP A 23 -14.04 1.89 -8.63
N GLY A 24 -15.22 1.33 -8.91
CA GLY A 24 -15.92 1.60 -10.16
C GLY A 24 -15.16 1.08 -11.37
N THR A 25 -14.52 1.98 -12.11
CA THR A 25 -13.65 1.65 -13.26
C THR A 25 -12.18 1.94 -13.01
N ASP A 26 -11.85 2.61 -11.91
CA ASP A 26 -10.48 2.93 -11.56
C ASP A 26 -9.88 1.75 -10.79
N GLU A 27 -8.68 1.33 -11.19
CA GLU A 27 -7.99 0.23 -10.52
C GLU A 27 -6.59 0.68 -10.13
N TYR A 28 -6.35 0.74 -8.82
CA TYR A 28 -5.06 1.13 -8.26
C TYR A 28 -4.38 -0.07 -7.62
N LYS A 29 -3.07 -0.16 -7.82
CA LYS A 29 -2.22 -1.07 -7.06
C LYS A 29 -1.19 -0.26 -6.30
N LEU A 30 -1.14 -0.48 -4.99
CA LEU A 30 -0.07 0.01 -4.12
C LEU A 30 0.83 -1.18 -3.76
N ILE A 31 2.14 -0.95 -3.81
CA ILE A 31 3.15 -1.84 -3.27
C ILE A 31 3.92 -1.04 -2.22
N THR A 32 4.05 -1.60 -1.01
CA THR A 32 4.98 -1.11 0.01
C THR A 32 6.08 -2.14 0.22
N ALA A 33 7.32 -1.68 0.36
CA ALA A 33 8.47 -2.56 0.49
C ALA A 33 9.43 -2.01 1.55
N ASN A 34 10.16 -2.90 2.22
CA ASN A 34 11.24 -2.49 3.10
C ASN A 34 12.33 -1.73 2.32
N ARG A 35 13.05 -0.84 3.02
CA ARG A 35 14.22 -0.15 2.45
C ARG A 35 15.22 -1.17 1.91
N ASP A 36 15.84 -0.82 0.78
CA ASP A 36 16.83 -1.65 0.10
C ASP A 36 16.29 -3.05 -0.29
N ASN A 37 15.00 -3.12 -0.65
CA ASN A 37 14.34 -4.35 -1.05
C ASN A 37 15.15 -5.07 -2.16
N PRO A 38 15.49 -6.37 -2.02
CA PRO A 38 16.37 -7.07 -2.94
C PRO A 38 15.79 -7.23 -4.36
N ARG A 39 14.50 -6.97 -4.54
CA ARG A 39 13.84 -6.95 -5.86
C ARG A 39 13.99 -5.61 -6.58
N GLY A 40 14.60 -4.61 -5.94
CA GLY A 40 14.81 -3.27 -6.50
C GLY A 40 13.58 -2.36 -6.46
N LEU A 41 12.56 -2.73 -5.69
CA LEU A 41 11.34 -1.93 -5.51
C LEU A 41 11.65 -0.68 -4.69
N ALA A 42 10.99 0.43 -5.01
CA ALA A 42 10.97 1.59 -4.13
C ALA A 42 10.16 1.28 -2.85
N PRO A 43 10.38 2.01 -1.75
CA PRO A 43 9.59 1.82 -0.53
C PRO A 43 8.08 1.92 -0.75
N VAL A 44 7.66 2.77 -1.69
CA VAL A 44 6.27 2.87 -2.15
C VAL A 44 6.24 2.98 -3.67
N GLU A 45 5.40 2.16 -4.27
CA GLU A 45 5.03 2.24 -5.68
C GLU A 45 3.52 2.25 -5.82
N LEU A 46 2.99 3.13 -6.67
CA LEU A 46 1.57 3.27 -6.94
C LEU A 46 1.32 3.25 -8.44
N TYR A 47 0.44 2.38 -8.90
CA TYR A 47 0.13 2.20 -10.32
C TYR A 47 -1.37 2.27 -10.60
N ARG A 48 -1.72 2.83 -11.76
CA ARG A 48 -3.06 2.75 -12.36
C ARG A 48 -3.13 1.52 -13.23
N VAL A 49 -3.38 0.35 -12.65
CA VAL A 49 -3.30 -0.92 -13.40
C VAL A 49 -4.39 -1.07 -14.47
N ASP A 50 -5.45 -0.26 -14.39
CA ASP A 50 -6.45 -0.14 -15.46
C ASP A 50 -5.92 0.60 -16.70
N LEU A 51 -4.97 1.52 -16.54
CA LEU A 51 -4.38 2.33 -17.63
C LEU A 51 -2.95 1.92 -17.99
N ASP A 52 -2.24 1.32 -17.04
CA ASP A 52 -0.85 0.90 -17.11
C ASP A 52 -0.70 -0.51 -16.49
N PRO A 53 -1.20 -1.56 -17.19
CA PRO A 53 -1.18 -2.93 -16.69
C PRO A 53 0.24 -3.51 -16.60
N ASP A 54 1.22 -2.88 -17.25
CA ASP A 54 2.64 -3.25 -17.20
C ASP A 54 3.40 -2.55 -16.05
N GLU A 55 2.72 -1.73 -15.23
CA GLU A 55 3.28 -1.10 -14.01
C GLU A 55 4.56 -0.27 -14.29
N ARG A 56 4.53 0.51 -15.37
CA ARG A 56 5.68 1.28 -15.86
C ARG A 56 5.80 2.65 -15.20
N GLU A 57 4.69 3.30 -14.90
CA GLU A 57 4.64 4.65 -14.37
C GLU A 57 4.28 4.64 -12.88
N ASN A 58 5.30 4.74 -12.03
CA ASN A 58 5.10 4.87 -10.58
C ASN A 58 4.60 6.28 -10.23
N LEU A 59 3.35 6.37 -9.79
CA LEU A 59 2.63 7.59 -9.45
C LEU A 59 2.81 8.03 -7.99
N ALA A 60 3.58 7.30 -7.17
CA ALA A 60 3.65 7.55 -5.73
C ALA A 60 4.00 9.01 -5.41
N LYS A 61 5.02 9.55 -6.09
CA LYS A 61 5.49 10.94 -5.89
C LYS A 61 4.51 12.01 -6.39
N SER A 62 3.75 11.72 -7.45
CA SER A 62 2.82 12.68 -8.05
C SER A 62 1.42 12.64 -7.42
N SER A 63 1.10 11.55 -6.72
CA SER A 63 -0.23 11.27 -6.18
C SER A 63 -0.19 10.89 -4.69
N PRO A 64 0.36 11.74 -3.81
CA PRO A 64 0.58 11.41 -2.40
C PRO A 64 -0.72 11.13 -1.63
N ASP A 65 -1.82 11.80 -1.97
CA ASP A 65 -3.12 11.53 -1.33
C ASP A 65 -3.65 10.14 -1.70
N ARG A 66 -3.42 9.70 -2.95
CA ARG A 66 -3.81 8.36 -3.39
C ARG A 66 -2.95 7.28 -2.75
N VAL A 67 -1.66 7.56 -2.50
CA VAL A 67 -0.81 6.70 -1.67
C VAL A 67 -1.41 6.53 -0.28
N ARG A 68 -1.74 7.62 0.42
CA ARG A 68 -2.34 7.56 1.76
C ARG A 68 -3.63 6.74 1.77
N MET A 69 -4.53 6.97 0.82
CA MET A 69 -5.78 6.22 0.70
C MET A 69 -5.53 4.72 0.47
N ALA A 70 -4.61 4.36 -0.42
CA ALA A 70 -4.29 2.97 -0.68
C ALA A 70 -3.55 2.31 0.50
N THR A 71 -2.70 3.06 1.22
CA THR A 71 -2.04 2.55 2.44
C THR A 71 -3.05 2.27 3.54
N LYS A 72 -4.08 3.12 3.66
CA LYS A 72 -5.21 2.88 4.56
C LYS A 72 -5.90 1.56 4.25
N ALA A 73 -6.28 1.35 2.98
CA ALA A 73 -6.88 0.09 2.54
C ALA A 73 -5.96 -1.12 2.79
N LEU A 74 -4.64 -0.97 2.57
CA LEU A 74 -3.65 -2.02 2.86
C LEU A 74 -3.67 -2.41 4.34
N LEU A 75 -3.64 -1.44 5.26
CA LEU A 75 -3.64 -1.70 6.70
C LEU A 75 -4.96 -2.33 7.17
N GLU A 76 -6.09 -1.90 6.61
CA GLU A 76 -7.39 -2.51 6.88
C GLU A 76 -7.41 -3.98 6.44
N GLN A 77 -6.94 -4.30 5.22
CA GLN A 77 -6.88 -5.68 4.75
C GLN A 77 -5.89 -6.55 5.53
N ARG A 78 -4.76 -5.97 5.94
CA ARG A 78 -3.80 -6.65 6.81
C ARG A 78 -4.43 -7.03 8.15
N ALA A 79 -5.13 -6.11 8.81
CA ALA A 79 -5.81 -6.37 10.07
C ALA A 79 -6.85 -7.50 9.93
N LEU A 80 -7.62 -7.48 8.82
CA LEU A 80 -8.56 -8.56 8.49
C LEU A 80 -7.86 -9.91 8.26
N ALA A 81 -6.73 -9.92 7.55
CA ALA A 81 -5.98 -11.15 7.23
C ALA A 81 -5.34 -11.81 8.46
N HIS A 82 -4.92 -11.02 9.46
CA HIS A 82 -4.30 -11.52 10.69
C HIS A 82 -5.30 -11.75 11.85
N GLU A 83 -6.61 -11.66 11.61
CA GLU A 83 -7.67 -11.80 12.62
C GLU A 83 -7.57 -10.78 13.78
N ASP A 84 -6.81 -9.69 13.59
CA ASP A 84 -6.70 -8.55 14.52
C ASP A 84 -7.66 -7.44 14.09
N ALA A 85 -8.89 -7.83 13.71
CA ALA A 85 -9.93 -6.94 13.20
C ALA A 85 -10.53 -6.11 14.35
N VAL A 86 -9.71 -5.28 14.99
CA VAL A 86 -10.18 -4.22 15.87
C VAL A 86 -10.76 -3.13 14.96
N VAL A 87 -11.96 -2.65 15.30
CA VAL A 87 -12.55 -1.48 14.64
C VAL A 87 -11.70 -0.27 15.04
N ALA A 88 -10.66 0.03 14.26
CA ALA A 88 -9.81 1.20 14.45
C ALA A 88 -10.66 2.46 14.23
N ASP A 89 -10.52 3.45 15.12
CA ASP A 89 -11.12 4.76 14.89
C ASP A 89 -10.45 5.40 13.67
N SER A 90 -11.21 6.20 12.91
CA SER A 90 -10.70 6.87 11.70
C SER A 90 -9.44 7.71 11.94
N VAL A 91 -9.30 8.30 13.13
CA VAL A 91 -8.11 9.11 13.51
C VAL A 91 -6.91 8.21 13.77
N GLU A 92 -7.12 7.11 14.51
CA GLU A 92 -6.06 6.12 14.83
C GLU A 92 -5.49 5.51 13.55
N LEU A 93 -6.35 5.17 12.60
CA LEU A 93 -5.94 4.60 11.33
C LEU A 93 -5.13 5.59 10.46
N ASP A 94 -5.43 6.89 10.51
CA ASP A 94 -4.64 7.89 9.80
C ASP A 94 -3.24 8.08 10.43
N GLU A 95 -3.12 7.92 11.75
CA GLU A 95 -1.82 7.88 12.45
C GLU A 95 -1.02 6.63 12.08
N ASP A 96 -1.66 5.47 11.98
CA ASP A 96 -1.04 4.22 11.55
C ASP A 96 -0.52 4.30 10.10
N VAL A 97 -1.26 4.97 9.21
CA VAL A 97 -0.79 5.24 7.84
C VAL A 97 0.50 6.05 7.87
N ALA A 98 0.56 7.14 8.65
CA ALA A 98 1.77 7.94 8.75
C ALA A 98 2.94 7.14 9.34
N ALA A 99 2.70 6.36 10.39
CA ALA A 99 3.71 5.52 11.02
C ALA A 99 4.26 4.45 10.05
N HIS A 100 3.37 3.79 9.28
CA HIS A 100 3.76 2.80 8.28
C HIS A 100 4.65 3.42 7.19
N LEU A 101 4.24 4.57 6.65
CA LEU A 101 4.98 5.28 5.60
C LEU A 101 6.34 5.80 6.10
N GLU A 102 6.44 6.21 7.37
CA GLU A 102 7.71 6.60 8.01
C GLU A 102 8.64 5.38 8.15
N ALA A 103 8.12 4.25 8.64
CA ALA A 103 8.89 3.03 8.88
C ALA A 103 9.58 2.49 7.62
N ILE A 104 8.88 2.54 6.48
CA ILE A 104 9.45 2.15 5.18
C ILE A 104 10.31 3.27 4.54
N GLY A 105 10.31 4.48 5.11
CA GLY A 105 11.10 5.61 4.63
C GLY A 105 10.53 6.33 3.43
N TYR A 106 9.21 6.28 3.26
CA TYR A 106 8.52 7.04 2.21
C TYR A 106 8.38 8.52 2.58
N ILE A 107 8.18 8.82 3.86
CA ILE A 107 8.15 10.19 4.40
C ILE A 107 9.24 10.38 5.45
N GLU A 108 9.79 11.60 5.50
CA GLU A 108 10.70 12.07 6.55
C GLU A 108 9.95 13.08 7.43
N ARG A 109 10.17 13.03 8.75
CA ARG A 109 9.50 13.89 9.73
C ARG A 109 10.32 15.15 10.05
#